data_AF-A0A524AVA8-F1
#
_entry.id   AF-A0A524AVA8-F1
#
_cell.length_a   1.000
_cell.length_b   1.000
_cell.length_c   1.000
_cell.angle_alpha   90.00
_cell.angle_beta   90.00
_cell.angle_gamma   90.00
#
_symmetry.space_group_name_H-M   'P 1'
#
loop_
_entity.id
_entity.type
_entity.pdbx_description
1 polymer ?
#
loop_
_entity_poly.entity_id
_entity_poly.type
_entity_poly.pdbx_seq_one_letter_code
_entity_poly.pdbx_strand_id
1 'polypeptide(L)'
;MLLKAVLIPINAIPFDSDEAIPTLMAKHILAGERPLFWYGEDYGGSLDSFLIAGAYSLLGVSVTAARVVQSLEYLGAILFTYLLTRRIVHSRFAALSTAWLMALPTTLLSLFTTTSLFYTIVMLLGSMLLFVGHKLLHESEKSLALWLVFGALAGLAFWTFGILVIYILPVSLLMLSRLRRRLWPHYLLATLAFFLFSSPWWIYNFTYENAALRVVFESDTSLPTASMSLRLLGFFCLGLPTLFGFRYPWAPQVVLPALAWAILTFYLAVLAFAVHAWYRRYALSGTKGPTGVSASGLTLLWLLIIVWLGLFFSTRFGIDSSGRYYLPLYAPLLIFAGVALATLRQRHRRLAIGLLTLVLGFNLLTTFLALWQGQPGFTAQMSPARQFDNRYDQALITFLEEHGSYGYSHHWITYKIAFLSDEQVILASQLPYHSHLRYNPRDDRYPPYSRQVVASDRPVYVTFQEPHLDRLLRPSFAALEVSYREQDIGPYRVFYDLSAKVEPWQLQPYPGQPAPPREVSHD
;
A
#
# COMPACT_ATOMS: atom_id res chain seq x y z
N MET A 1 -11.41 4.55 -13.38
CA MET A 1 -11.44 3.39 -14.30
C MET A 1 -10.76 3.71 -15.61
N LEU A 2 -11.14 4.81 -16.30
CA LEU A 2 -10.54 5.20 -17.58
C LEU A 2 -9.00 5.27 -17.56
N LEU A 3 -8.40 5.91 -16.55
CA LEU A 3 -6.94 5.98 -16.45
C LEU A 3 -6.30 4.60 -16.26
N LYS A 4 -6.87 3.75 -15.39
CA LYS A 4 -6.37 2.39 -15.15
C LYS A 4 -6.48 1.49 -16.39
N ALA A 5 -7.53 1.66 -17.19
CA ALA A 5 -7.70 0.97 -18.47
C ALA A 5 -6.60 1.32 -19.49
N VAL A 6 -5.87 2.43 -19.29
CA VAL A 6 -4.68 2.79 -20.07
C VAL A 6 -3.40 2.32 -19.38
N LEU A 7 -3.24 2.58 -18.07
CA LEU A 7 -2.01 2.30 -17.33
C LEU A 7 -1.69 0.80 -17.23
N ILE A 8 -2.70 -0.06 -17.08
CA ILE A 8 -2.51 -1.50 -16.90
C ILE A 8 -2.00 -2.15 -18.20
N PRO A 9 -2.65 -2.00 -19.37
CA PRO A 9 -2.21 -2.69 -20.59
C PRO A 9 -0.83 -2.24 -21.10
N ILE A 10 -0.43 -1.00 -20.83
CA ILE A 10 0.90 -0.49 -21.23
C ILE A 10 2.00 -0.82 -20.22
N ASN A 11 1.70 -1.57 -19.15
CA ASN A 11 2.62 -1.90 -18.06
C ASN A 11 3.31 -0.65 -17.47
N ALA A 12 2.54 0.42 -17.25
CA ALA A 12 3.05 1.69 -16.72
C ALA A 12 3.70 1.57 -15.33
N ILE A 13 3.34 0.53 -14.58
CA ILE A 13 3.87 0.21 -13.26
C ILE A 13 4.52 -1.17 -13.36
N PRO A 14 5.85 -1.29 -13.12
CA PRO A 14 6.52 -2.57 -13.05
C PRO A 14 5.88 -3.49 -12.01
N PHE A 15 5.88 -4.78 -12.31
CA PHE A 15 5.53 -5.81 -11.36
C PHE A 15 6.75 -6.11 -10.48
N ASP A 16 6.60 -5.93 -9.18
CA ASP A 16 7.68 -6.17 -8.21
C ASP A 16 7.30 -7.30 -7.25
N SER A 17 8.27 -7.69 -6.42
CA SER A 17 8.05 -8.77 -5.44
C SER A 17 7.07 -8.41 -4.33
N ASP A 18 6.86 -7.13 -4.00
CA ASP A 18 5.84 -6.76 -3.01
C ASP A 18 4.44 -7.03 -3.58
N GLU A 19 4.21 -6.74 -4.86
CA GLU A 19 3.00 -7.09 -5.59
C GLU A 19 2.89 -8.61 -5.86
N ALA A 20 4.03 -9.31 -5.97
CA ALA A 20 4.07 -10.74 -6.24
C ALA A 20 3.59 -11.60 -5.06
N ILE A 21 3.78 -11.15 -3.82
CA ILE A 21 3.34 -11.90 -2.63
C ILE A 21 1.83 -12.18 -2.62
N PRO A 22 0.94 -11.16 -2.63
CA PRO A 22 -0.50 -11.42 -2.59
C PRO A 22 -1.02 -12.14 -3.84
N THR A 23 -0.33 -12.01 -4.98
CA THR A 23 -0.69 -12.69 -6.22
C THR A 23 -0.26 -14.16 -6.24
N LEU A 24 0.89 -14.52 -5.66
CA LEU A 24 1.26 -15.92 -5.41
C LEU A 24 0.33 -16.57 -4.38
N MET A 25 0.03 -15.87 -3.28
CA MET A 25 -0.93 -16.34 -2.28
C MET A 25 -2.28 -16.67 -2.91
N ALA A 26 -2.75 -15.86 -3.86
CA ALA A 26 -3.99 -16.13 -4.58
C ALA A 26 -3.94 -17.45 -5.39
N LYS A 27 -2.80 -17.75 -6.02
CA LYS A 27 -2.57 -19.04 -6.69
C LYS A 27 -2.62 -20.19 -5.69
N HIS A 28 -1.94 -20.04 -4.55
CA HIS A 28 -1.93 -21.06 -3.50
C HIS A 28 -3.32 -21.25 -2.85
N ILE A 29 -4.11 -20.19 -2.73
CA ILE A 29 -5.50 -20.26 -2.25
C ILE A 29 -6.36 -21.11 -3.18
N LEU A 30 -6.20 -20.96 -4.50
CA LEU A 30 -6.85 -21.82 -5.49
C LEU A 30 -6.37 -23.28 -5.39
N ALA A 31 -5.12 -23.51 -5.00
CA ALA A 31 -4.56 -24.84 -4.73
C ALA A 31 -5.02 -25.43 -3.38
N GLY A 32 -5.76 -24.68 -2.55
CA GLY A 32 -6.34 -25.16 -1.30
C GLY A 32 -5.76 -24.52 -0.03
N GLU A 33 -4.72 -23.69 -0.14
CA GLU A 33 -4.18 -22.99 1.03
C GLU A 33 -5.18 -21.97 1.61
N ARG A 34 -5.10 -21.73 2.92
CA ARG A 34 -5.94 -20.76 3.63
C ARG A 34 -5.08 -19.86 4.52
N PRO A 35 -4.18 -19.04 3.92
CA PRO A 35 -3.32 -18.17 4.71
C PRO A 35 -4.18 -17.18 5.49
N LEU A 36 -3.87 -16.95 6.77
CA LEU A 36 -4.54 -15.92 7.59
C LEU A 36 -3.91 -14.54 7.40
N PHE A 37 -2.63 -14.51 7.04
CA PHE A 37 -1.84 -13.30 6.84
C PHE A 37 -1.02 -13.42 5.56
N TRP A 38 -0.49 -12.28 5.09
CA TRP A 38 0.48 -12.26 4.02
C TRP A 38 1.73 -13.04 4.39
N TYR A 39 2.31 -13.74 3.41
CA TYR A 39 3.53 -14.50 3.62
C TYR A 39 4.64 -13.58 4.16
N GLY A 40 5.25 -14.00 5.28
CA GLY A 40 6.30 -13.27 5.97
C GLY A 40 5.85 -12.00 6.70
N GLU A 41 4.54 -11.75 6.84
CA GLU A 41 3.99 -10.59 7.55
C GLU A 41 2.95 -10.98 8.57
N ASP A 42 3.27 -10.87 9.86
CA ASP A 42 2.31 -11.17 10.93
C ASP A 42 1.30 -10.02 11.18
N TYR A 43 1.09 -9.09 10.24
CA TYR A 43 0.26 -7.89 10.46
C TYR A 43 -0.72 -7.55 9.35
N GLY A 44 -0.51 -8.07 8.14
CA GLY A 44 -1.37 -7.81 6.98
C GLY A 44 -2.24 -9.02 6.64
N GLY A 45 -3.55 -8.91 6.81
CA GLY A 45 -4.49 -10.01 6.56
C GLY A 45 -4.61 -10.36 5.08
N SER A 46 -4.93 -11.62 4.78
CA SER A 46 -4.98 -12.16 3.41
C SER A 46 -6.25 -11.85 2.61
N LEU A 47 -7.11 -10.92 3.08
CA LEU A 47 -8.39 -10.59 2.44
C LEU A 47 -8.23 -10.28 0.94
N ASP A 48 -7.24 -9.46 0.59
CA ASP A 48 -6.99 -9.07 -0.80
C ASP A 48 -6.57 -10.27 -1.67
N SER A 49 -5.72 -11.16 -1.14
CA SER A 49 -5.32 -12.41 -1.83
C SER A 49 -6.51 -13.32 -2.11
N PHE A 50 -7.50 -13.39 -1.22
CA PHE A 50 -8.75 -14.14 -1.48
C PHE A 50 -9.59 -13.51 -2.59
N LEU A 51 -9.66 -12.18 -2.66
CA LEU A 51 -10.35 -11.48 -3.75
C LEU A 51 -9.65 -11.70 -5.09
N ILE A 52 -8.31 -11.66 -5.11
CA ILE A 52 -7.49 -11.98 -6.28
C ILE A 52 -7.67 -13.45 -6.70
N ALA A 53 -7.73 -14.39 -5.77
CA ALA A 53 -8.00 -15.81 -6.08
C ALA A 53 -9.34 -15.98 -6.78
N GLY A 54 -10.38 -15.27 -6.33
CA GLY A 54 -11.67 -15.22 -7.01
C GLY A 54 -11.55 -14.71 -8.45
N ALA A 55 -10.79 -13.64 -8.69
CA ALA A 55 -10.55 -13.14 -10.04
C ALA A 55 -9.75 -14.12 -10.92
N TYR A 56 -8.76 -14.81 -10.35
CA TYR A 56 -7.99 -15.84 -11.07
C TYR A 56 -8.87 -17.00 -11.53
N SER A 57 -9.85 -17.41 -10.71
CA SER A 57 -10.81 -18.46 -11.11
C SER A 57 -11.68 -18.08 -12.32
N LEU A 58 -11.84 -16.77 -12.59
CA LEU A 58 -12.70 -16.25 -13.66
C LEU A 58 -11.92 -15.78 -14.89
N LEU A 59 -10.75 -15.18 -14.69
CA LEU A 59 -9.96 -14.49 -15.71
C LEU A 59 -8.62 -15.18 -16.03
N GLY A 60 -8.24 -16.20 -15.26
CA GLY A 60 -6.92 -16.82 -15.30
C GLY A 60 -5.88 -16.10 -14.44
N VAL A 61 -4.81 -16.81 -14.11
CA VAL A 61 -3.68 -16.29 -13.32
C VAL A 61 -2.89 -15.29 -14.15
N SER A 62 -2.90 -14.02 -13.76
CA SER A 62 -2.12 -12.97 -14.41
C SER A 62 -2.01 -11.73 -13.53
N VAL A 63 -0.96 -10.92 -13.73
CA VAL A 63 -0.82 -9.60 -13.09
C VAL A 63 -2.04 -8.72 -13.40
N THR A 64 -2.55 -8.77 -14.63
CA THR A 64 -3.73 -8.00 -15.05
C THR A 64 -4.97 -8.37 -14.24
N ALA A 65 -5.24 -9.66 -14.00
CA ALA A 65 -6.40 -10.09 -13.21
C ALA A 65 -6.33 -9.55 -11.77
N ALA A 66 -5.15 -9.56 -11.14
CA ALA A 66 -4.95 -8.97 -9.82
C ALA A 66 -5.19 -7.45 -9.82
N ARG A 67 -4.63 -6.72 -10.80
CA ARG A 67 -4.82 -5.27 -10.93
C ARG A 67 -6.26 -4.87 -11.29
N VAL A 68 -7.06 -5.77 -11.86
CA VAL A 68 -8.51 -5.58 -12.04
C VAL A 68 -9.23 -5.57 -10.70
N VAL A 69 -8.85 -6.45 -9.75
CA VAL A 69 -9.42 -6.43 -8.39
C VAL A 69 -9.16 -5.07 -7.73
N GLN A 70 -7.91 -4.59 -7.75
CA GLN A 70 -7.54 -3.25 -7.26
C GLN A 70 -8.32 -2.13 -7.97
N SER A 71 -8.59 -2.30 -9.26
CA SER A 71 -9.42 -1.35 -9.99
C SER A 71 -10.84 -1.32 -9.44
N LEU A 72 -11.47 -2.48 -9.22
CA LEU A 72 -12.82 -2.60 -8.68
C LEU A 72 -12.91 -2.09 -7.24
N GLU A 73 -11.94 -2.40 -6.39
CA GLU A 73 -11.88 -1.90 -5.02
C GLU A 73 -11.80 -0.38 -4.98
N TYR A 74 -10.95 0.22 -5.82
CA TYR A 74 -10.84 1.66 -5.91
C TYR A 74 -12.11 2.30 -6.46
N LEU A 75 -12.80 1.65 -7.40
CA LEU A 75 -14.11 2.11 -7.86
C LEU A 75 -15.11 2.13 -6.71
N GLY A 76 -15.09 1.11 -5.85
CA GLY A 76 -15.86 1.09 -4.61
C GLY A 76 -15.48 2.25 -3.68
N ALA A 77 -14.19 2.52 -3.49
CA ALA A 77 -13.72 3.66 -2.69
C ALA A 77 -14.23 5.00 -3.23
N ILE A 78 -14.21 5.20 -4.56
CA ILE A 78 -14.78 6.38 -5.23
C ILE A 78 -16.28 6.47 -4.96
N LEU A 79 -17.02 5.36 -5.10
CA LEU A 79 -18.46 5.31 -4.88
C LEU A 79 -18.81 5.70 -3.44
N PHE A 80 -18.18 5.08 -2.44
CA PHE A 80 -18.48 5.38 -1.03
C PHE A 80 -18.05 6.80 -0.64
N THR A 81 -16.96 7.32 -1.19
CA THR A 81 -16.55 8.72 -0.99
C THR A 81 -17.52 9.71 -1.65
N TYR A 82 -18.03 9.40 -2.85
CA TYR A 82 -19.10 10.15 -3.51
C TYR A 82 -20.37 10.17 -2.65
N LEU A 83 -20.80 8.99 -2.18
CA LEU A 83 -21.99 8.85 -1.35
C LEU A 83 -21.84 9.59 -0.01
N LEU A 84 -20.68 9.49 0.63
CA LEU A 84 -20.35 10.26 1.84
C LEU A 84 -20.42 11.77 1.56
N THR A 85 -19.84 12.25 0.45
CA THR A 85 -19.92 13.66 0.08
C THR A 85 -21.37 14.13 -0.11
N ARG A 86 -22.21 13.31 -0.78
CA ARG A 86 -23.65 13.59 -0.93
C ARG A 86 -24.36 13.68 0.41
N ARG A 87 -23.99 12.85 1.38
CA ARG A 87 -24.56 12.88 2.74
C ARG A 87 -24.09 14.07 3.57
N ILE A 88 -22.85 14.51 3.39
CA ILE A 88 -22.31 15.65 4.15
C ILE A 88 -22.87 16.97 3.62
N VAL A 89 -23.01 17.17 2.30
CA VAL A 89 -23.31 18.51 1.73
C VAL A 89 -24.59 18.59 0.90
N HIS A 90 -25.27 17.47 0.64
CA HIS A 90 -26.46 17.37 -0.22
C HIS A 90 -26.28 17.99 -1.63
N SER A 91 -25.04 18.19 -2.09
CA SER A 91 -24.72 18.79 -3.38
C SER A 91 -24.23 17.73 -4.37
N ARG A 92 -24.94 17.59 -5.50
CA ARG A 92 -24.52 16.70 -6.60
C ARG A 92 -23.18 17.16 -7.19
N PHE A 93 -22.97 18.47 -7.32
CA PHE A 93 -21.72 18.98 -7.87
C PHE A 93 -20.54 18.73 -6.93
N ALA A 94 -20.71 18.92 -5.61
CA ALA A 94 -19.64 18.61 -4.66
C ALA A 94 -19.19 17.16 -4.79
N ALA A 95 -20.15 16.22 -4.77
CA ALA A 95 -19.86 14.81 -4.86
C ALA A 95 -19.26 14.41 -6.21
N LEU A 96 -19.77 14.95 -7.33
CA LEU A 96 -19.18 14.70 -8.65
C LEU A 96 -17.76 15.26 -8.75
N SER A 97 -17.48 16.46 -8.23
CA SER A 97 -16.13 17.02 -8.20
C SER A 97 -15.18 16.13 -7.39
N THR A 98 -15.60 15.66 -6.20
CA THR A 98 -14.83 14.67 -5.41
C THR A 98 -14.54 13.41 -6.21
N ALA A 99 -15.56 12.84 -6.84
CA ALA A 99 -15.42 11.62 -7.64
C ALA A 99 -14.50 11.81 -8.85
N TRP A 100 -14.58 12.95 -9.55
CA TRP A 100 -13.69 13.27 -10.67
C TRP A 100 -12.24 13.45 -10.24
N LEU A 101 -12.00 14.11 -9.09
CA LEU A 101 -10.65 14.26 -8.54
C LEU A 101 -10.04 12.91 -8.13
N MET A 102 -10.84 11.94 -7.69
CA MET A 102 -10.38 10.57 -7.47
C MET A 102 -10.26 9.78 -8.78
N ALA A 103 -11.14 10.02 -9.76
CA ALA A 103 -11.13 9.28 -11.03
C ALA A 103 -9.95 9.66 -11.93
N LEU A 104 -9.48 10.92 -11.82
CA LEU A 104 -8.27 11.45 -12.45
C LEU A 104 -7.30 11.92 -11.35
N PRO A 105 -6.73 10.97 -10.58
CA PRO A 105 -6.00 11.28 -9.38
C PRO A 105 -4.56 11.68 -9.69
N THR A 106 -3.82 12.06 -8.65
CA THR A 106 -2.37 12.29 -8.74
C THR A 106 -1.63 11.00 -9.16
N THR A 107 -0.37 11.14 -9.58
CA THR A 107 0.50 9.99 -9.89
C THR A 107 0.67 9.05 -8.68
N LEU A 108 0.77 9.59 -7.46
CA LEU A 108 0.84 8.79 -6.23
C LEU A 108 -0.37 7.88 -6.06
N LEU A 109 -1.57 8.46 -6.17
CA LEU A 109 -2.81 7.73 -5.97
C LEU A 109 -3.08 6.79 -7.15
N SER A 110 -2.61 7.12 -8.36
CA SER A 110 -2.63 6.20 -9.50
C SER A 110 -1.75 4.96 -9.26
N LEU A 111 -0.53 5.15 -8.77
CA LEU A 111 0.42 4.07 -8.45
C LEU A 111 -0.21 3.09 -7.44
N PHE A 112 -0.53 3.56 -6.24
CA PHE A 112 -0.96 2.70 -5.13
C PHE A 112 -2.40 2.18 -5.22
N THR A 113 -3.17 2.63 -6.20
CA THR A 113 -4.49 2.04 -6.47
C THR A 113 -4.48 1.12 -7.67
N THR A 114 -3.40 1.07 -8.42
CA THR A 114 -3.26 0.16 -9.57
C THR A 114 -2.44 -1.07 -9.20
N THR A 115 -1.45 -0.94 -8.31
CA THR A 115 -0.69 -2.08 -7.79
C THR A 115 -1.53 -2.92 -6.84
N SER A 116 -1.30 -4.23 -6.86
CA SER A 116 -1.95 -5.22 -5.97
C SER A 116 -1.33 -5.22 -4.59
N LEU A 117 -1.55 -4.12 -3.85
CA LEU A 117 -1.08 -3.90 -2.49
C LEU A 117 -2.26 -3.56 -1.54
N PHE A 118 -2.06 -3.65 -0.23
CA PHE A 118 -3.07 -3.33 0.80
C PHE A 118 -3.78 -1.97 0.68
N TYR A 119 -3.21 -1.01 -0.04
CA TYR A 119 -3.64 0.38 0.04
C TYR A 119 -5.00 0.63 -0.61
N THR A 120 -5.36 -0.13 -1.65
CA THR A 120 -6.68 0.05 -2.28
C THR A 120 -7.80 -0.45 -1.38
N ILE A 121 -7.67 -1.66 -0.83
CA ILE A 121 -8.63 -2.22 0.11
C ILE A 121 -8.74 -1.33 1.37
N VAL A 122 -7.65 -0.70 1.83
CA VAL A 122 -7.69 0.32 2.90
C VAL A 122 -8.58 1.50 2.53
N MET A 123 -8.45 2.03 1.32
CA MET A 123 -9.28 3.15 0.88
C MET A 123 -10.75 2.73 0.75
N LEU A 124 -11.03 1.51 0.27
CA LEU A 124 -12.39 0.97 0.16
C LEU A 124 -13.03 0.82 1.54
N LEU A 125 -12.43 0.01 2.41
CA LEU A 125 -12.95 -0.27 3.76
C LEU A 125 -13.03 1.01 4.59
N GLY A 126 -12.02 1.89 4.50
CA GLY A 126 -12.03 3.19 5.15
C GLY A 126 -13.19 4.09 4.71
N SER A 127 -13.45 4.16 3.39
CA SER A 127 -14.58 4.94 2.85
C SER A 127 -15.93 4.35 3.25
N MET A 128 -16.06 3.02 3.27
CA MET A 128 -17.27 2.33 3.76
C MET A 128 -17.50 2.60 5.25
N LEU A 129 -16.46 2.54 6.08
CA LEU A 129 -16.52 2.83 7.52
C LEU A 129 -16.99 4.27 7.78
N LEU A 130 -16.44 5.26 7.07
CA LEU A 130 -16.87 6.65 7.19
C LEU A 130 -18.33 6.83 6.76
N PHE A 131 -18.74 6.20 5.66
CA PHE A 131 -20.11 6.26 5.16
C PHE A 131 -21.12 5.63 6.13
N VAL A 132 -20.88 4.38 6.56
CA VAL A 132 -21.75 3.65 7.48
C VAL A 132 -21.77 4.32 8.85
N GLY A 133 -20.60 4.70 9.37
CA GLY A 133 -20.46 5.42 10.64
C GLY A 133 -21.21 6.75 10.65
N HIS A 134 -21.08 7.55 9.59
CA HIS A 134 -21.84 8.80 9.46
C HIS A 134 -23.35 8.55 9.43
N LYS A 135 -23.81 7.51 8.71
CA LYS A 135 -25.23 7.13 8.64
C LYS A 135 -25.79 6.68 9.99
N LEU A 136 -25.06 5.84 10.71
CA LEU A 136 -25.42 5.39 12.06
C LEU A 136 -25.57 6.57 13.03
N LEU A 137 -24.63 7.53 12.98
CA LEU A 137 -24.61 8.68 13.88
C LEU A 137 -25.74 9.70 13.67
N HIS A 138 -26.49 9.64 12.56
CA HIS A 138 -27.44 10.71 12.18
C HIS A 138 -28.84 10.24 11.80
N GLU A 139 -28.97 9.12 11.09
CA GLU A 139 -30.26 8.72 10.51
C GLU A 139 -30.77 7.38 11.06
N SER A 140 -29.87 6.52 11.50
CA SER A 140 -30.20 5.10 11.67
C SER A 140 -29.57 4.49 12.92
N GLU A 141 -29.48 5.27 13.99
CA GLU A 141 -28.88 4.84 15.28
C GLU A 141 -29.55 3.60 15.89
N LYS A 142 -30.80 3.30 15.52
CA LYS A 142 -31.56 2.13 16.00
C LYS A 142 -31.47 0.91 15.07
N SER A 143 -30.83 1.03 13.90
CA SER A 143 -30.78 -0.04 12.90
C SER A 143 -29.77 -1.12 13.28
N LEU A 144 -30.25 -2.26 13.78
CA LEU A 144 -29.41 -3.42 14.13
C LEU A 144 -28.54 -3.87 12.95
N ALA A 145 -29.11 -3.89 11.74
CA ALA A 145 -28.38 -4.26 10.52
C ALA A 145 -27.17 -3.35 10.27
N LEU A 146 -27.30 -2.03 10.45
CA LEU A 146 -26.16 -1.13 10.25
C LEU A 146 -25.10 -1.25 11.35
N TRP A 147 -25.49 -1.56 12.59
CA TRP A 147 -24.53 -1.84 13.67
C TRP A 147 -23.77 -3.13 13.41
N LEU A 148 -24.44 -4.19 12.94
CA LEU A 148 -23.79 -5.43 12.52
C LEU A 148 -22.83 -5.18 11.35
N VAL A 149 -23.26 -4.46 10.31
CA VAL A 149 -22.40 -4.09 9.16
C VAL A 149 -21.20 -3.26 9.62
N PHE A 150 -21.39 -2.29 10.51
CA PHE A 150 -20.29 -1.49 11.05
C PHE A 150 -19.28 -2.33 11.81
N GLY A 151 -19.75 -3.21 12.71
CA GLY A 151 -18.89 -4.13 13.46
C GLY A 151 -18.12 -5.07 12.54
N ALA A 152 -18.81 -5.67 11.55
CA ALA A 152 -18.19 -6.54 10.55
C ALA A 152 -17.12 -5.81 9.71
N LEU A 153 -17.42 -4.61 9.23
CA LEU A 153 -16.45 -3.79 8.49
C LEU A 153 -15.26 -3.40 9.36
N ALA A 154 -15.47 -3.03 10.63
CA ALA A 154 -14.40 -2.69 11.55
C ALA A 154 -13.52 -3.91 11.88
N GLY A 155 -14.12 -5.10 12.03
CA GLY A 155 -13.42 -6.36 12.26
C GLY A 155 -12.57 -6.78 11.06
N LEU A 156 -13.18 -6.76 9.86
CA LEU A 156 -12.46 -7.02 8.60
C LEU A 156 -11.33 -6.01 8.40
N ALA A 157 -11.58 -4.73 8.64
CA ALA A 157 -10.59 -3.68 8.49
C ALA A 157 -9.41 -3.87 9.45
N PHE A 158 -9.70 -4.23 10.70
CA PHE A 158 -8.68 -4.53 11.71
C PHE A 158 -7.80 -5.73 11.30
N TRP A 159 -8.40 -6.80 10.81
CA TRP A 159 -7.63 -7.95 10.31
C TRP A 159 -6.85 -7.64 9.03
N THR A 160 -7.43 -6.86 8.11
CA THR A 160 -6.83 -6.57 6.81
C THR A 160 -5.53 -5.79 6.96
N PHE A 161 -5.57 -4.64 7.63
CA PHE A 161 -4.34 -3.85 7.80
C PHE A 161 -4.48 -2.81 8.93
N GLY A 162 -3.50 -2.76 9.83
CA GLY A 162 -3.55 -1.91 11.03
C GLY A 162 -3.75 -0.41 10.77
N ILE A 163 -3.37 0.11 9.59
CA ILE A 163 -3.57 1.52 9.23
C ILE A 163 -5.05 1.94 9.21
N LEU A 164 -5.98 0.98 9.04
CA LEU A 164 -7.42 1.25 9.03
C LEU A 164 -7.95 1.79 10.37
N VAL A 165 -7.16 1.70 11.45
CA VAL A 165 -7.45 2.39 12.71
C VAL A 165 -7.68 3.90 12.52
N ILE A 166 -7.06 4.51 11.51
CA ILE A 166 -7.23 5.93 11.13
C ILE A 166 -8.68 6.25 10.76
N TYR A 167 -9.44 5.26 10.27
CA TYR A 167 -10.86 5.40 9.93
C TYR A 167 -11.77 4.96 11.07
N ILE A 168 -11.41 3.86 11.76
CA ILE A 168 -12.22 3.31 12.86
C ILE A 168 -12.26 4.28 14.04
N LEU A 169 -11.11 4.82 14.45
CA LEU A 169 -11.00 5.61 15.68
C LEU A 169 -11.83 6.91 15.64
N PRO A 170 -11.81 7.75 14.59
CA PRO A 170 -12.67 8.94 14.51
C PRO A 170 -14.17 8.63 14.65
N VAL A 171 -14.63 7.57 13.98
CA VAL A 171 -16.03 7.14 14.01
C VAL A 171 -16.39 6.67 15.42
N SER A 172 -15.57 5.80 16.01
CA SER A 172 -15.76 5.29 17.37
C SER A 172 -15.74 6.40 18.42
N LEU A 173 -14.82 7.36 18.34
CA LEU A 173 -14.77 8.51 19.26
C LEU A 173 -16.05 9.35 19.20
N LEU A 174 -16.56 9.62 17.99
CA LEU A 174 -17.84 10.32 17.84
C LEU A 174 -19.01 9.51 18.39
N MET A 175 -19.01 8.19 18.24
CA MET A 175 -20.04 7.31 18.78
C MET A 175 -19.99 7.27 20.33
N LEU A 176 -18.79 7.19 20.91
CA LEU A 176 -18.58 7.22 22.36
C LEU A 176 -18.97 8.57 22.97
N SER A 177 -18.68 9.69 22.31
CA SER A 177 -19.13 11.02 22.76
C SER A 177 -20.66 11.17 22.82
N ARG A 178 -21.40 10.25 22.19
CA ARG A 178 -22.87 10.21 22.14
C ARG A 178 -23.41 8.91 22.75
N LEU A 179 -22.68 8.30 23.69
CA LEU A 179 -23.07 7.02 24.29
C LEU A 179 -24.48 7.11 24.90
N ARG A 180 -25.37 6.21 24.49
CA ARG A 180 -26.73 6.11 25.02
C ARG A 180 -26.94 4.72 25.59
N ARG A 181 -27.20 4.62 26.90
CA ARG A 181 -27.45 3.35 27.60
C ARG A 181 -28.51 2.47 26.90
N ARG A 182 -29.53 3.09 26.31
CA ARG A 182 -30.60 2.39 25.56
C ARG A 182 -30.10 1.62 24.33
N LEU A 183 -28.95 1.98 23.76
CA LEU A 183 -28.38 1.34 22.57
C LEU A 183 -27.37 0.23 22.92
N TRP A 184 -27.31 -0.24 24.17
CA TRP A 184 -26.39 -1.32 24.57
C TRP A 184 -26.49 -2.59 23.70
N PRO A 185 -27.68 -3.06 23.25
CA PRO A 185 -27.74 -4.26 22.41
C PRO A 185 -27.07 -4.02 21.05
N HIS A 186 -27.15 -2.80 20.54
CA HIS A 186 -26.52 -2.39 19.29
C HIS A 186 -25.00 -2.32 19.41
N TYR A 187 -24.49 -1.77 20.52
CA TYR A 187 -23.06 -1.77 20.82
C TYR A 187 -22.54 -3.21 20.94
N LEU A 188 -23.24 -4.07 21.70
CA LEU A 188 -22.88 -5.47 21.85
C LEU A 188 -22.87 -6.17 20.49
N LEU A 189 -23.89 -5.98 19.66
CA LEU A 189 -23.96 -6.57 18.33
C LEU A 189 -22.77 -6.17 17.45
N ALA A 190 -22.40 -4.90 17.44
CA ALA A 190 -21.25 -4.43 16.69
C ALA A 190 -19.93 -4.97 17.24
N THR A 191 -19.80 -5.09 18.56
CA THR A 191 -18.63 -5.71 19.20
C THR A 191 -18.52 -7.20 18.86
N LEU A 192 -19.61 -7.96 18.91
CA LEU A 192 -19.63 -9.36 18.53
C LEU A 192 -19.28 -9.54 17.05
N ALA A 193 -19.86 -8.71 16.17
CA ALA A 193 -19.50 -8.71 14.75
C ALA A 193 -18.03 -8.34 14.53
N PHE A 194 -17.49 -7.37 15.27
CA PHE A 194 -16.07 -7.03 15.20
C PHE A 194 -15.18 -8.24 15.51
N PHE A 195 -15.41 -8.93 16.63
CA PHE A 195 -14.60 -10.10 17.02
C PHE A 195 -14.77 -11.27 16.05
N LEU A 196 -15.98 -11.49 15.53
CA LEU A 196 -16.23 -12.53 14.54
C LEU A 196 -15.43 -12.27 13.24
N PHE A 197 -15.47 -11.05 12.72
CA PHE A 197 -14.83 -10.70 11.45
C PHE A 197 -13.33 -10.35 11.59
N SER A 198 -12.84 -10.15 12.81
CA SER A 198 -11.41 -10.10 13.12
C SER A 198 -10.85 -11.44 13.64
N SER A 199 -11.67 -12.50 13.67
CA SER A 199 -11.27 -13.81 14.21
C SER A 199 -9.97 -14.39 13.64
N PRO A 200 -9.61 -14.22 12.33
CA PRO A 200 -8.32 -14.69 11.84
C PRO A 200 -7.12 -14.11 12.59
N TRP A 201 -7.18 -12.83 12.97
CA TRP A 201 -6.12 -12.15 13.71
C TRP A 201 -5.97 -12.74 15.13
N TRP A 202 -7.08 -13.01 15.80
CA TRP A 202 -7.09 -13.60 17.14
C TRP A 202 -6.60 -15.06 17.12
N ILE A 203 -7.13 -15.87 16.19
CA ILE A 203 -6.73 -17.27 16.00
C ILE A 203 -5.22 -17.36 15.75
N TYR A 204 -4.67 -16.48 14.90
CA TYR A 204 -3.24 -16.45 14.62
C TYR A 204 -2.40 -16.15 15.87
N ASN A 205 -2.76 -15.13 16.65
CA ASN A 205 -2.04 -14.85 17.90
C ASN A 205 -2.08 -16.01 18.89
N PHE A 206 -3.22 -16.70 19.03
CA PHE A 206 -3.31 -17.87 19.90
C PHE A 206 -2.49 -19.06 19.39
N THR A 207 -2.29 -19.15 18.08
CA THR A 207 -1.57 -20.27 17.45
C THR A 207 -0.05 -20.03 17.37
N TYR A 208 0.37 -18.78 17.17
CA TYR A 208 1.75 -18.38 16.90
C TYR A 208 2.33 -17.47 18.00
N GLU A 209 2.02 -17.77 19.26
CA GLU A 209 2.59 -17.11 20.44
C GLU A 209 2.51 -15.57 20.43
N ASN A 210 1.36 -15.02 20.06
CA ASN A 210 1.16 -13.57 19.95
C ASN A 210 2.04 -12.89 18.88
N ALA A 211 2.40 -13.59 17.80
CA ALA A 211 3.25 -13.05 16.71
C ALA A 211 2.76 -11.70 16.17
N ALA A 212 1.46 -11.57 15.88
CA ALA A 212 0.93 -10.32 15.35
C ALA A 212 0.93 -9.18 16.39
N LEU A 213 0.69 -9.50 17.67
CA LEU A 213 0.84 -8.55 18.78
C LEU A 213 2.30 -8.09 18.93
N ARG A 214 3.27 -9.00 18.82
CA ARG A 214 4.69 -8.66 18.87
C ARG A 214 5.05 -7.65 17.78
N VAL A 215 4.53 -7.76 16.57
CA VAL A 215 4.78 -6.75 15.52
C VAL A 215 4.30 -5.34 15.93
N VAL A 216 3.20 -5.24 16.69
CA VAL A 216 2.66 -3.95 17.14
C VAL A 216 3.51 -3.34 18.26
N PHE A 217 4.01 -4.16 19.18
CA PHE A 217 4.69 -3.69 20.40
C PHE A 217 6.22 -3.76 20.35
N GLU A 218 6.78 -4.68 19.59
CA GLU A 218 8.22 -4.82 19.38
C GLU A 218 8.64 -3.90 18.24
N SER A 219 9.10 -2.71 18.60
CA SER A 219 9.81 -1.86 17.66
C SER A 219 11.10 -2.57 17.24
N ASP A 220 11.30 -2.76 15.94
CA ASP A 220 12.56 -3.22 15.37
C ASP A 220 13.68 -2.24 15.78
N THR A 221 14.43 -2.61 16.82
CA THR A 221 15.45 -1.76 17.47
C THR A 221 16.64 -1.50 16.56
N SER A 222 16.70 -2.17 15.41
CA SER A 222 17.78 -2.08 14.43
C SER A 222 17.71 -0.86 13.51
N LEU A 223 16.58 -0.12 13.48
CA LEU A 223 16.41 1.07 12.66
C LEU A 223 16.37 2.35 13.52
N PRO A 224 17.29 3.31 13.31
CA PRO A 224 17.27 4.57 14.04
C PRO A 224 15.92 5.28 13.90
N THR A 225 15.30 5.64 15.01
CA THR A 225 14.13 6.52 14.98
C THR A 225 14.57 7.89 14.50
N ALA A 226 14.18 8.26 13.28
CA ALA A 226 14.48 9.59 12.76
C ALA A 226 13.95 10.66 13.71
N SER A 227 14.76 11.72 13.88
CA SER A 227 14.38 12.89 14.65
C SER A 227 13.08 13.51 14.16
N MET A 228 12.35 14.19 15.04
CA MET A 228 11.14 14.91 14.67
C MET A 228 11.41 15.94 13.55
N SER A 229 12.58 16.59 13.55
CA SER A 229 12.99 17.51 12.51
C SER A 229 13.07 16.84 11.12
N LEU A 230 13.63 15.64 11.03
CA LEU A 230 13.70 14.90 9.77
C LEU A 230 12.32 14.43 9.30
N ARG A 231 11.44 14.03 10.22
CA ARG A 231 10.04 13.69 9.91
C ARG A 231 9.26 14.90 9.36
N LEU A 232 9.41 16.06 9.98
CA LEU A 232 8.79 17.30 9.52
C LEU A 232 9.34 17.71 8.14
N LEU A 233 10.66 17.62 7.95
CA LEU A 233 11.28 17.90 6.66
C LEU A 233 10.75 16.95 5.57
N GLY A 234 10.72 15.65 5.85
CA GLY A 234 10.16 14.64 4.95
C GLY A 234 8.68 14.92 4.64
N PHE A 235 7.88 15.28 5.65
CA PHE A 235 6.47 15.62 5.48
C PHE A 235 6.25 16.84 4.57
N PHE A 236 6.94 17.96 4.83
CA PHE A 236 6.74 19.20 4.08
C PHE A 236 7.42 19.20 2.71
N CYS A 237 8.62 18.60 2.59
CA CYS A 237 9.41 18.66 1.35
C CYS A 237 9.21 17.47 0.43
N LEU A 238 8.79 16.31 0.94
CA LEU A 238 8.55 15.11 0.13
C LEU A 238 7.07 14.72 0.16
N GLY A 239 6.48 14.54 1.34
CA GLY A 239 5.13 14.05 1.56
C GLY A 239 4.04 14.89 0.90
N LEU A 240 3.88 16.14 1.33
CA LEU A 240 2.85 17.06 0.81
C LEU A 240 2.97 17.32 -0.70
N PRO A 241 4.17 17.55 -1.27
CA PRO A 241 4.33 17.64 -2.71
C PRO A 241 3.85 16.41 -3.47
N THR A 242 4.07 15.22 -2.91
CA THR A 242 3.62 13.94 -3.49
C THR A 242 2.09 13.80 -3.37
N LEU A 243 1.53 14.15 -2.21
CA LEU A 243 0.08 14.14 -1.96
C LEU A 243 -0.67 15.05 -2.94
N PHE A 244 -0.14 16.24 -3.23
CA PHE A 244 -0.75 17.19 -4.16
C PHE A 244 -0.43 16.91 -5.65
N GLY A 245 0.44 15.93 -5.93
CA GLY A 245 0.70 15.44 -7.28
C GLY A 245 1.74 16.22 -8.08
N PHE A 246 2.48 17.14 -7.44
CA PHE A 246 3.54 17.91 -8.09
C PHE A 246 4.95 17.41 -7.75
N ARG A 247 5.08 16.25 -7.11
CA ARG A 247 6.32 15.46 -7.01
C ARG A 247 6.00 13.99 -7.25
N TYR A 248 6.84 13.27 -7.99
CA TYR A 248 6.70 11.82 -8.11
C TYR A 248 7.27 11.11 -6.87
N PRO A 249 6.68 10.00 -6.41
CA PRO A 249 7.22 9.23 -5.27
C PRO A 249 8.70 8.88 -5.41
N TRP A 250 9.13 8.56 -6.63
CA TRP A 250 10.48 8.07 -6.97
C TRP A 250 11.49 9.16 -7.34
N ALA A 251 11.10 10.44 -7.31
CA ALA A 251 11.96 11.54 -7.77
C ALA A 251 11.93 12.72 -6.78
N PRO A 252 13.07 13.36 -6.44
CA PRO A 252 13.08 14.52 -5.55
C PRO A 252 12.55 15.81 -6.20
N GLN A 253 12.49 15.89 -7.53
CA GLN A 253 12.18 17.12 -8.26
C GLN A 253 10.68 17.44 -8.28
N VAL A 254 10.37 18.74 -8.25
CA VAL A 254 9.01 19.24 -8.47
C VAL A 254 8.69 19.22 -9.97
N VAL A 255 7.54 18.66 -10.29
CA VAL A 255 6.99 18.57 -11.65
C VAL A 255 6.19 19.84 -11.94
N LEU A 256 6.53 20.53 -13.03
CA LEU A 256 5.87 21.77 -13.47
C LEU A 256 5.79 22.85 -12.36
N PRO A 257 6.93 23.36 -11.86
CA PRO A 257 6.98 24.20 -10.66
C PRO A 257 6.10 25.46 -10.70
N ALA A 258 5.94 26.10 -11.86
CA ALA A 258 5.04 27.25 -12.00
C ALA A 258 3.57 26.88 -11.71
N LEU A 259 3.12 25.71 -12.21
CA LEU A 259 1.75 25.22 -12.02
C LEU A 259 1.57 24.59 -10.63
N ALA A 260 2.65 24.02 -10.07
CA ALA A 260 2.67 23.50 -8.71
C ALA A 260 2.28 24.57 -7.67
N TRP A 261 2.74 25.82 -7.84
CA TRP A 261 2.32 26.93 -6.97
C TRP A 261 0.81 27.18 -7.03
N ALA A 262 0.20 27.16 -8.22
CA ALA A 262 -1.25 27.33 -8.36
C ALA A 262 -2.04 26.19 -7.70
N ILE A 263 -1.57 24.94 -7.85
CA ILE A 263 -2.18 23.76 -7.22
C ILE A 263 -2.03 23.81 -5.70
N LEU A 264 -0.86 24.22 -5.20
CA LEU A 264 -0.63 24.43 -3.77
C LEU A 264 -1.56 25.52 -3.22
N THR A 265 -1.65 26.68 -3.87
CA THR A 265 -2.57 27.75 -3.48
C THR A 265 -4.01 27.27 -3.46
N PHE A 266 -4.44 26.48 -4.45
CA PHE A 266 -5.76 25.87 -4.48
C PHE A 266 -6.00 24.99 -3.24
N TYR A 267 -5.13 24.02 -2.95
CA TYR A 267 -5.33 23.14 -1.79
C TYR A 267 -5.21 23.85 -0.44
N LEU A 268 -4.34 24.86 -0.32
CA LEU A 268 -4.29 25.71 0.87
C LEU A 268 -5.59 26.50 1.06
N ALA A 269 -6.16 27.05 -0.02
CA ALA A 269 -7.45 27.72 0.03
C ALA A 269 -8.59 26.76 0.40
N VAL A 270 -8.54 25.51 -0.09
CA VAL A 270 -9.50 24.44 0.28
C VAL A 270 -9.41 24.12 1.77
N LEU A 271 -8.20 23.96 2.32
CA LEU A 271 -8.00 23.70 3.75
C LEU A 271 -8.44 24.90 4.61
N ALA A 272 -8.07 26.12 4.23
CA ALA A 272 -8.51 27.34 4.90
C ALA A 272 -10.04 27.47 4.87
N PHE A 273 -10.67 27.17 3.73
CA PHE A 273 -12.13 27.10 3.62
C PHE A 273 -12.73 26.03 4.55
N ALA A 274 -12.15 24.83 4.61
CA ALA A 274 -12.64 23.74 5.46
C ALA A 274 -12.55 24.09 6.95
N VAL A 275 -11.46 24.75 7.38
CA VAL A 275 -11.31 25.26 8.75
C VAL A 275 -12.34 26.35 9.02
N HIS A 276 -12.50 27.32 8.11
CA HIS A 276 -13.47 28.41 8.26
C HIS A 276 -14.92 27.89 8.29
N ALA A 277 -15.26 26.93 7.44
CA ALA A 277 -16.58 26.30 7.39
C ALA A 277 -16.88 25.52 8.68
N TRP A 278 -15.88 24.83 9.22
CA TRP A 278 -15.99 24.16 10.52
C TRP A 278 -16.15 25.16 11.66
N TYR A 279 -15.28 26.16 11.76
CA TYR A 279 -15.32 27.21 12.79
C TYR A 279 -16.63 27.99 12.78
N ARG A 280 -17.07 28.52 11.64
CA ARG A 280 -18.33 29.29 11.55
C ARG A 280 -19.55 28.47 11.94
N ARG A 281 -19.51 27.15 11.82
CA ARG A 281 -20.62 26.30 12.19
C ARG A 281 -20.66 26.00 13.70
N TYR A 282 -19.51 25.88 14.35
CA TYR A 282 -19.39 25.62 15.80
C TYR A 282 -19.41 26.90 16.64
N ALA A 283 -18.77 27.98 16.20
CA ALA A 283 -18.65 29.23 16.95
C ALA A 283 -19.85 30.17 16.82
N LEU A 284 -20.64 30.09 15.73
CA LEU A 284 -21.75 31.00 15.44
C LEU A 284 -23.12 30.30 15.52
N SER A 285 -23.28 29.35 16.46
CA SER A 285 -24.54 28.64 16.71
C SER A 285 -25.71 29.63 16.81
N GLY A 286 -26.43 29.79 15.71
CA GLY A 286 -27.50 30.78 15.55
C GLY A 286 -27.83 31.10 14.11
N THR A 287 -26.88 31.51 13.25
CA THR A 287 -27.26 32.01 11.91
C THR A 287 -26.18 31.81 10.82
N LYS A 288 -26.59 31.16 9.72
CA LYS A 288 -25.98 31.25 8.37
C LYS A 288 -24.51 30.82 8.22
N GLY A 289 -24.18 29.57 8.60
CA GLY A 289 -23.11 28.84 7.90
C GLY A 289 -23.52 28.53 6.45
N PRO A 290 -22.61 28.15 5.53
CA PRO A 290 -22.98 27.77 4.17
C PRO A 290 -24.09 26.71 4.23
N THR A 291 -25.26 27.04 3.67
CA THR A 291 -26.47 26.23 3.77
C THR A 291 -26.21 24.84 3.17
N GLY A 292 -26.47 23.79 3.96
CA GLY A 292 -26.44 22.39 3.48
C GLY A 292 -25.25 21.52 3.91
N VAL A 293 -24.27 22.01 4.69
CA VAL A 293 -23.12 21.20 5.16
C VAL A 293 -23.32 20.63 6.58
N SER A 294 -23.17 19.31 6.73
CA SER A 294 -23.22 18.57 8.00
C SER A 294 -21.98 18.86 8.86
N ALA A 295 -22.19 19.54 9.99
CA ALA A 295 -21.11 19.91 10.93
C ALA A 295 -20.37 18.68 11.47
N SER A 296 -21.11 17.63 11.79
CA SER A 296 -20.58 16.34 12.22
C SER A 296 -19.83 15.61 11.12
N GLY A 297 -20.24 15.78 9.85
CA GLY A 297 -19.49 15.29 8.70
C GLY A 297 -18.12 15.95 8.59
N LEU A 298 -18.05 17.29 8.70
CA LEU A 298 -16.77 18.01 8.73
C LEU A 298 -15.91 17.62 9.94
N THR A 299 -16.52 17.48 11.13
CA THR A 299 -15.81 17.05 12.34
C THR A 299 -15.25 15.64 12.18
N LEU A 300 -15.98 14.70 11.57
CA LEU A 300 -15.48 13.36 11.29
C LEU A 300 -14.24 13.40 10.38
N LEU A 301 -14.27 14.21 9.31
CA LEU A 301 -13.14 14.36 8.39
C LEU A 301 -11.93 15.01 9.07
N TRP A 302 -12.13 16.02 9.92
CA TRP A 302 -11.05 16.63 10.70
C TRP A 302 -10.49 15.69 11.76
N LEU A 303 -11.33 14.91 12.46
CA LEU A 303 -10.87 13.89 13.40
C LEU A 303 -10.02 12.82 12.70
N LEU A 304 -10.37 12.42 11.49
CA LEU A 304 -9.53 11.54 10.68
C LEU A 304 -8.15 12.15 10.43
N ILE A 305 -8.08 13.42 10.01
CA ILE A 305 -6.80 14.12 9.81
C ILE A 305 -6.00 14.18 11.11
N ILE A 306 -6.64 14.48 12.24
CA ILE A 306 -5.97 14.58 13.56
C ILE A 306 -5.43 13.21 14.00
N VAL A 307 -6.23 12.15 13.89
CA VAL A 307 -5.79 10.78 14.20
C VAL A 307 -4.64 10.36 13.29
N TRP A 308 -4.75 10.65 12.00
CA TRP A 308 -3.68 10.41 11.03
C TRP A 308 -2.39 11.13 11.42
N LEU A 309 -2.45 12.43 11.73
CA LEU A 309 -1.29 13.23 12.15
C LEU A 309 -0.65 12.65 13.41
N GLY A 310 -1.46 12.32 14.41
CA GLY A 310 -1.00 11.72 15.66
C GLY A 310 -0.25 10.42 15.43
N LEU A 311 -0.80 9.51 14.61
CA LEU A 311 -0.17 8.22 14.31
C LEU A 311 1.06 8.36 13.41
N PHE A 312 1.01 9.22 12.38
CA PHE A 312 2.11 9.43 11.46
C PHE A 312 3.35 9.97 12.18
N PHE A 313 3.19 10.98 13.04
CA PHE A 313 4.30 11.59 13.75
C PHE A 313 4.78 10.81 14.99
N SER A 314 3.92 9.96 15.58
CA SER A 314 4.30 9.12 16.74
C SER A 314 4.94 7.79 16.37
N THR A 315 4.75 7.30 15.14
CA THR A 315 5.26 5.98 14.70
C THR A 315 6.47 6.11 13.77
N ARG A 316 7.20 5.01 13.52
CA ARG A 316 8.34 5.00 12.59
C ARG A 316 7.96 5.35 11.14
N PHE A 317 6.68 5.29 10.78
CA PHE A 317 6.19 5.56 9.43
C PHE A 317 6.26 7.04 9.04
N GLY A 318 6.52 7.94 9.99
CA GLY A 318 6.69 9.39 9.76
C GLY A 318 7.87 9.79 8.86
N ILE A 319 8.71 8.83 8.46
CA ILE A 319 9.89 9.05 7.58
C ILE A 319 9.66 8.60 6.14
N ASP A 320 8.52 7.97 5.86
CA ASP A 320 8.26 7.37 4.55
C ASP A 320 8.18 8.45 3.45
N SER A 321 9.07 8.34 2.48
CA SER A 321 9.16 9.24 1.33
C SER A 321 8.34 8.78 0.12
N SER A 322 7.75 7.58 0.15
CA SER A 322 6.94 7.04 -0.95
C SER A 322 5.57 7.70 -1.04
N GLY A 323 5.03 8.19 0.08
CA GLY A 323 3.72 8.82 0.15
C GLY A 323 2.56 7.83 0.38
N ARG A 324 2.81 6.51 0.45
CA ARG A 324 1.75 5.49 0.63
C ARG A 324 0.94 5.65 1.91
N TYR A 325 1.54 6.15 2.99
CA TYR A 325 0.82 6.42 4.24
C TYR A 325 -0.06 7.66 4.19
N TYR A 326 0.02 8.49 3.13
CA TYR A 326 -0.81 9.69 2.96
C TYR A 326 -2.14 9.37 2.26
N LEU A 327 -2.30 8.16 1.72
CA LEU A 327 -3.49 7.76 0.98
C LEU A 327 -4.80 7.97 1.76
N PRO A 328 -4.86 7.75 3.09
CA PRO A 328 -6.06 8.04 3.86
C PRO A 328 -6.50 9.51 3.83
N LEU A 329 -5.58 10.45 3.59
CA LEU A 329 -5.86 11.88 3.52
C LEU A 329 -6.57 12.29 2.22
N TYR A 330 -6.55 11.47 1.17
CA TYR A 330 -7.27 11.80 -0.06
C TYR A 330 -8.78 11.91 0.16
N ALA A 331 -9.37 11.08 1.02
CA ALA A 331 -10.80 11.15 1.31
C ALA A 331 -11.20 12.54 1.87
N PRO A 332 -10.67 13.01 3.02
CA PRO A 332 -11.03 14.34 3.52
C PRO A 332 -10.60 15.46 2.58
N LEU A 333 -9.39 15.41 1.99
CA LEU A 333 -8.88 16.45 1.10
C LEU A 333 -9.79 16.68 -0.11
N LEU A 334 -10.16 15.61 -0.81
CA LEU A 334 -10.96 15.70 -2.02
C LEU A 334 -12.43 15.99 -1.73
N ILE A 335 -12.96 15.53 -0.58
CA ILE A 335 -14.28 15.97 -0.11
C ILE A 335 -14.25 17.48 0.16
N PHE A 336 -13.26 18.00 0.90
CA PHE A 336 -13.14 19.44 1.14
C PHE A 336 -13.03 20.23 -0.16
N ALA A 337 -12.25 19.74 -1.14
CA ALA A 337 -12.14 20.36 -2.45
C ALA A 337 -13.49 20.40 -3.18
N GLY A 338 -14.23 19.29 -3.21
CA GLY A 338 -15.57 19.22 -3.80
C GLY A 338 -16.55 20.21 -3.15
N VAL A 339 -16.53 20.33 -1.83
CA VAL A 339 -17.38 21.26 -1.07
C VAL A 339 -17.00 22.72 -1.32
N ALA A 340 -15.70 23.04 -1.31
CA ALA A 340 -15.19 24.38 -1.61
C ALA A 340 -15.58 24.81 -3.03
N LEU A 341 -15.38 23.94 -4.01
CA LEU A 341 -15.78 24.18 -5.41
C LEU A 341 -17.28 24.36 -5.55
N ALA A 342 -18.10 23.56 -4.84
CA ALA A 342 -19.55 23.72 -4.86
C ALA A 342 -20.02 25.03 -4.25
N THR A 343 -19.38 25.46 -3.17
CA THR A 343 -19.66 26.75 -2.53
C THR A 343 -19.26 27.90 -3.46
N LEU A 344 -18.06 27.83 -4.05
CA LEU A 344 -17.58 28.82 -5.01
C LEU A 344 -18.49 28.92 -6.24
N ARG A 345 -18.96 27.78 -6.75
CA ARG A 345 -19.85 27.72 -7.92
C ARG A 345 -21.13 28.54 -7.74
N GLN A 346 -21.65 28.68 -6.52
CA GLN A 346 -22.85 29.47 -6.24
C GLN A 346 -22.65 30.95 -6.58
N ARG A 347 -21.42 31.48 -6.46
CA ARG A 347 -21.09 32.88 -6.76
C ARG A 347 -20.34 33.04 -8.08
N HIS A 348 -19.39 32.15 -8.36
CA HIS A 348 -18.48 32.22 -9.50
C HIS A 348 -18.40 30.87 -10.22
N ARG A 349 -19.47 30.53 -10.97
CA ARG A 349 -19.57 29.24 -11.69
C ARG A 349 -18.38 28.97 -12.61
N ARG A 350 -17.96 29.95 -13.42
CA ARG A 350 -16.84 29.80 -14.36
C ARG A 350 -15.52 29.52 -13.64
N LEU A 351 -15.25 30.23 -12.54
CA LEU A 351 -14.05 30.04 -11.74
C LEU A 351 -14.02 28.64 -11.09
N ALA A 352 -15.13 28.18 -10.52
CA ALA A 352 -15.20 26.84 -9.92
C ALA A 352 -14.95 25.73 -10.95
N ILE A 353 -15.53 25.84 -12.16
CA ILE A 353 -15.29 24.87 -13.24
C ILE A 353 -13.85 24.97 -13.74
N GLY A 354 -13.32 26.20 -13.88
CA GLY A 354 -11.93 26.44 -14.28
C GLY A 354 -10.93 25.82 -13.31
N LEU A 355 -11.11 26.01 -12.00
CA LEU A 355 -10.26 25.42 -10.97
C LEU A 355 -10.34 23.89 -10.94
N LEU A 356 -11.54 23.31 -11.06
CA LEU A 356 -11.68 21.85 -11.17
C LEU A 356 -10.94 21.33 -12.41
N THR A 357 -11.12 21.98 -13.56
CA THR A 357 -10.48 21.59 -14.82
C THR A 357 -8.97 21.75 -14.75
N LEU A 358 -8.48 22.80 -14.08
CA LEU A 358 -7.05 23.03 -13.83
C LEU A 358 -6.43 21.88 -13.04
N VAL A 359 -7.07 21.46 -11.94
CA VAL A 359 -6.54 20.37 -11.09
C VAL A 359 -6.60 19.02 -11.81
N LEU A 360 -7.70 18.72 -12.51
CA LEU A 360 -7.82 17.48 -13.30
C LEU A 360 -6.80 17.45 -14.45
N GLY A 361 -6.65 18.57 -15.16
CA GLY A 361 -5.68 18.73 -16.24
C GLY A 361 -4.24 18.63 -15.74
N PHE A 362 -3.95 19.20 -14.56
CA PHE A 362 -2.66 19.06 -13.90
C PHE A 362 -2.34 17.60 -13.59
N ASN A 363 -3.25 16.89 -12.92
CA ASN A 363 -3.07 15.47 -12.57
C ASN A 363 -2.86 14.58 -13.82
N LEU A 364 -3.64 14.82 -14.88
CA LEU A 364 -3.50 14.11 -16.14
C LEU A 364 -2.16 14.42 -16.81
N LEU A 365 -1.77 15.69 -16.86
CA LEU A 365 -0.51 16.11 -17.47
C LEU A 365 0.69 15.56 -16.72
N THR A 366 0.72 15.62 -15.38
CA THR A 366 1.83 15.06 -14.60
C THR A 366 1.90 13.54 -14.74
N THR A 367 0.76 12.84 -14.83
CA THR A 367 0.72 11.41 -15.12
C THR A 367 1.23 11.10 -16.52
N PHE A 368 0.83 11.87 -17.53
CA PHE A 368 1.33 11.73 -18.89
C PHE A 368 2.84 11.99 -19.00
N LEU A 369 3.33 13.04 -18.35
CA LEU A 369 4.77 13.33 -18.29
C LEU A 369 5.55 12.21 -17.61
N ALA A 370 4.99 11.58 -16.58
CA ALA A 370 5.61 10.42 -15.93
C ALA A 370 5.72 9.23 -16.88
N LEU A 371 4.68 8.99 -17.70
CA LEU A 371 4.71 7.96 -18.75
C LEU A 371 5.75 8.29 -19.84
N TRP A 372 5.84 9.57 -20.21
CA TRP A 372 6.77 10.05 -21.23
C TRP A 372 8.24 9.96 -20.81
N GLN A 373 8.54 10.10 -19.51
CA GLN A 373 9.90 9.92 -18.97
C GLN A 373 10.44 8.50 -19.21
N GLY A 374 9.57 7.52 -19.46
CA GLY A 374 9.97 6.15 -19.76
C GLY A 374 10.33 5.35 -18.51
N GLN A 375 11.36 4.51 -18.62
CA GLN A 375 11.75 3.54 -17.60
C GLN A 375 12.21 4.21 -16.29
N PRO A 376 11.95 3.60 -15.12
CA PRO A 376 11.32 2.29 -14.88
C PRO A 376 9.78 2.32 -14.97
N GLY A 377 9.15 3.44 -15.33
CA GLY A 377 7.71 3.63 -15.11
C GLY A 377 7.41 4.08 -13.67
N PHE A 378 6.18 3.85 -13.20
CA PHE A 378 5.73 4.34 -11.90
C PHE A 378 6.20 3.40 -10.80
N THR A 379 6.90 3.91 -9.79
CA THR A 379 7.44 3.09 -8.69
C THR A 379 7.44 3.82 -7.36
N ALA A 380 7.35 3.09 -6.24
CA ALA A 380 7.47 3.68 -4.91
C ALA A 380 8.94 3.99 -4.53
N GLN A 381 9.90 3.55 -5.34
CA GLN A 381 11.32 3.49 -4.97
C GLN A 381 12.08 4.75 -5.38
N MET A 382 12.55 5.51 -4.38
CA MET A 382 13.33 6.73 -4.60
C MET A 382 14.82 6.46 -4.91
N SER A 383 15.32 5.27 -4.60
CA SER A 383 16.70 4.88 -4.89
C SER A 383 16.78 4.25 -6.28
N PRO A 384 17.62 4.77 -7.19
CA PRO A 384 17.77 4.19 -8.54
C PRO A 384 18.13 2.71 -8.54
N ALA A 385 18.94 2.25 -7.57
CA ALA A 385 19.31 0.84 -7.43
C ALA A 385 18.13 -0.09 -7.07
N ARG A 386 16.96 0.47 -6.71
CA ARG A 386 15.72 -0.28 -6.41
C ARG A 386 14.62 0.00 -7.42
N GLN A 387 14.95 0.64 -8.54
CA GLN A 387 14.03 0.92 -9.63
C GLN A 387 14.10 -0.22 -10.63
N PHE A 388 13.31 -1.25 -10.38
CA PHE A 388 13.26 -2.44 -11.23
C PHE A 388 12.45 -2.18 -12.50
N ASP A 389 12.96 -2.65 -13.65
CA ASP A 389 12.17 -2.85 -14.86
C ASP A 389 11.98 -4.35 -15.11
N ASN A 390 10.92 -4.72 -15.83
CA ASN A 390 10.58 -6.13 -16.09
C ASN A 390 11.02 -6.62 -17.48
N ARG A 391 11.81 -5.84 -18.25
CA ARG A 391 12.09 -6.15 -19.66
C ARG A 391 12.92 -7.41 -19.83
N TYR A 392 13.75 -7.72 -18.84
CA TYR A 392 14.68 -8.83 -18.86
C TYR A 392 14.19 -10.04 -18.04
N ASP A 393 13.02 -9.94 -17.39
CA ASP A 393 12.51 -10.99 -16.51
C ASP A 393 12.25 -12.29 -17.28
N GLN A 394 11.68 -12.22 -18.49
CA GLN A 394 11.45 -13.41 -19.32
C GLN A 394 12.75 -14.05 -19.82
N ALA A 395 13.74 -13.23 -20.19
CA ALA A 395 15.04 -13.73 -20.62
C ALA A 395 15.79 -14.40 -19.47
N LEU A 396 15.69 -13.84 -18.26
CA LEU A 396 16.21 -14.46 -17.04
C LEU A 396 15.51 -15.80 -16.77
N ILE A 397 14.18 -15.85 -16.81
CA ILE A 397 13.40 -17.08 -16.58
C ILE A 397 13.84 -18.17 -17.56
N THR A 398 13.86 -17.85 -18.85
CA THR A 398 14.26 -18.81 -19.91
C THR A 398 15.68 -19.34 -19.66
N PHE A 399 16.62 -18.46 -19.30
CA PHE A 399 17.98 -18.87 -18.99
C PHE A 399 18.06 -19.79 -17.76
N LEU A 400 17.30 -19.50 -16.71
CA LEU A 400 17.26 -20.29 -15.48
C LEU A 400 16.59 -21.65 -15.68
N GLU A 401 15.54 -21.74 -16.50
CA GLU A 401 14.92 -23.02 -16.87
C GLU A 401 15.92 -23.96 -17.57
N GLU A 402 16.87 -23.42 -18.33
CA GLU A 402 17.90 -24.19 -19.03
C GLU A 402 19.11 -24.53 -18.16
N HIS A 403 19.53 -23.63 -17.26
CA HIS A 403 20.82 -23.71 -16.55
C HIS A 403 20.71 -23.96 -15.05
N GLY A 404 19.49 -23.97 -14.49
CA GLY A 404 19.23 -24.27 -13.08
C GLY A 404 18.06 -23.45 -12.52
N SER A 405 16.90 -24.08 -12.40
CA SER A 405 15.65 -23.42 -11.98
C SER A 405 15.57 -23.07 -10.49
N TYR A 406 16.56 -23.48 -9.69
CA TYR A 406 16.61 -23.25 -8.25
C TYR A 406 17.86 -22.45 -7.90
N GLY A 407 17.74 -21.45 -7.03
CA GLY A 407 18.90 -20.63 -6.66
C GLY A 407 18.67 -19.63 -5.54
N TYR A 408 19.70 -18.85 -5.23
CA TYR A 408 19.67 -17.82 -4.20
C TYR A 408 19.61 -16.43 -4.82
N SER A 409 18.78 -15.57 -4.24
CA SER A 409 18.65 -14.17 -4.62
C SER A 409 18.16 -13.34 -3.44
N HIS A 410 17.67 -12.13 -3.70
CA HIS A 410 17.06 -11.26 -2.69
C HIS A 410 15.57 -11.01 -2.98
N HIS A 411 14.90 -10.31 -2.06
CA HIS A 411 13.44 -10.14 -2.03
C HIS A 411 12.88 -9.66 -3.37
N TRP A 412 13.45 -8.59 -3.92
CA TRP A 412 12.94 -7.89 -5.11
C TRP A 412 12.98 -8.70 -6.42
N ILE A 413 13.69 -9.83 -6.45
CA ILE A 413 13.74 -10.74 -7.61
C ILE A 413 12.91 -11.99 -7.33
N THR A 414 13.04 -12.54 -6.13
CA THR A 414 12.54 -13.87 -5.76
C THR A 414 11.07 -14.10 -6.12
N TYR A 415 10.15 -13.31 -5.54
CA TYR A 415 8.72 -13.59 -5.66
C TYR A 415 8.16 -13.21 -7.03
N LYS A 416 8.67 -12.14 -7.66
CA LYS A 416 8.23 -11.79 -9.01
C LYS A 416 8.60 -12.85 -10.04
N ILE A 417 9.81 -13.42 -9.95
CA ILE A 417 10.27 -14.46 -10.88
C ILE A 417 9.51 -15.77 -10.65
N ALA A 418 9.25 -16.14 -9.38
CA ALA A 418 8.39 -17.28 -9.08
C ALA A 418 6.98 -17.12 -9.66
N PHE A 419 6.36 -15.95 -9.53
CA PHE A 419 5.03 -15.72 -10.12
C PHE A 419 5.05 -15.77 -11.66
N LEU A 420 6.00 -15.08 -12.29
CA LEU A 420 6.08 -14.98 -13.75
C LEU A 420 6.44 -16.30 -14.44
N SER A 421 7.20 -17.16 -13.76
CA SER A 421 7.56 -18.51 -14.25
C SER A 421 6.54 -19.58 -13.88
N ASP A 422 5.39 -19.21 -13.33
CA ASP A 422 4.40 -20.16 -12.78
C ASP A 422 5.02 -21.14 -11.75
N GLU A 423 5.96 -20.64 -10.96
CA GLU A 423 6.75 -21.38 -9.96
C GLU A 423 7.66 -22.47 -10.53
N GLN A 424 7.98 -22.42 -11.83
CA GLN A 424 9.01 -23.28 -12.43
C GLN A 424 10.41 -22.84 -12.03
N VAL A 425 10.63 -21.54 -11.80
CA VAL A 425 11.90 -20.98 -11.31
C VAL A 425 11.70 -20.48 -9.88
N ILE A 426 12.41 -21.09 -8.93
CA ILE A 426 12.31 -20.80 -7.50
C ILE A 426 13.65 -20.26 -6.98
N LEU A 427 13.64 -18.99 -6.57
CA LEU A 427 14.78 -18.38 -5.89
C LEU A 427 14.49 -18.25 -4.40
N ALA A 428 15.50 -18.40 -3.56
CA ALA A 428 15.42 -18.18 -2.13
C ALA A 428 15.91 -16.76 -1.79
N SER A 429 15.08 -15.97 -1.10
CA SER A 429 15.39 -14.59 -0.73
C SER A 429 16.36 -14.53 0.47
N GLN A 430 17.59 -15.02 0.28
CA GLN A 430 18.60 -15.17 1.33
C GLN A 430 19.87 -14.35 1.09
N LEU A 431 19.88 -13.47 0.08
CA LEU A 431 21.00 -12.57 -0.22
C LEU A 431 20.68 -11.12 0.18
N PRO A 432 21.68 -10.35 0.63
CA PRO A 432 21.51 -8.92 0.91
C PRO A 432 21.57 -8.10 -0.38
N TYR A 433 20.74 -7.04 -0.47
CA TYR A 433 20.71 -6.13 -1.63
C TYR A 433 21.07 -4.68 -1.28
N HIS A 434 21.42 -4.41 -0.03
CA HIS A 434 21.93 -3.11 0.39
C HIS A 434 23.46 -3.04 0.25
N SER A 435 23.99 -1.84 -0.02
CA SER A 435 25.45 -1.61 -0.15
C SER A 435 26.24 -1.99 1.11
N HIS A 436 25.61 -1.99 2.28
CA HIS A 436 26.19 -2.44 3.55
C HIS A 436 26.11 -3.96 3.77
N LEU A 437 25.61 -4.73 2.80
CA LEU A 437 25.47 -6.18 2.81
C LEU A 437 24.68 -6.75 4.00
N ARG A 438 23.87 -5.93 4.67
CA ARG A 438 23.00 -6.41 5.75
C ARG A 438 21.84 -7.20 5.15
N TYR A 439 21.75 -8.47 5.52
CA TYR A 439 20.59 -9.30 5.23
C TYR A 439 19.53 -9.13 6.34
N ASN A 440 18.26 -9.12 5.92
CA ASN A 440 17.13 -9.11 6.83
C ASN A 440 16.40 -10.46 6.70
N PRO A 441 16.37 -11.30 7.75
CA PRO A 441 15.65 -12.57 7.69
C PRO A 441 14.17 -12.46 7.32
N ARG A 442 13.55 -11.30 7.52
CA ARG A 442 12.16 -11.04 7.11
C ARG A 442 11.98 -10.90 5.59
N ASP A 443 13.05 -10.83 4.82
CA ASP A 443 13.00 -10.84 3.36
C ASP A 443 12.63 -12.23 2.81
N ASP A 444 12.89 -13.31 3.57
CA ASP A 444 12.36 -14.64 3.29
C ASP A 444 10.90 -14.76 3.76
N ARG A 445 10.00 -14.20 2.94
CA ARG A 445 8.55 -14.18 3.12
C ARG A 445 7.90 -15.55 2.99
N TYR A 446 8.43 -16.44 2.14
CA TYR A 446 7.84 -17.76 1.89
C TYR A 446 8.89 -18.87 2.04
N PRO A 447 9.15 -19.33 3.28
CA PRO A 447 10.15 -20.36 3.59
C PRO A 447 10.06 -21.68 2.81
N PRO A 448 8.89 -22.14 2.30
CA PRO A 448 8.86 -23.30 1.40
C PRO A 448 9.77 -23.18 0.18
N TYR A 449 9.97 -21.98 -0.39
CA TYR A 449 10.91 -21.79 -1.51
C TYR A 449 12.35 -21.99 -1.08
N SER A 450 12.75 -21.43 0.06
CA SER A 450 14.07 -21.65 0.66
C SER A 450 14.38 -23.14 0.85
N ARG A 451 13.39 -23.94 1.30
CA ARG A 451 13.56 -25.39 1.44
C ARG A 451 13.76 -26.11 0.11
N GLN A 452 13.06 -25.70 -0.95
CA GLN A 452 13.23 -26.28 -2.28
C GLN A 452 14.62 -25.98 -2.85
N VAL A 453 15.12 -24.74 -2.67
CA VAL A 453 16.46 -24.36 -3.12
C VAL A 453 17.54 -25.11 -2.34
N VAL A 454 17.39 -25.28 -1.02
CA VAL A 454 18.30 -26.09 -0.21
C VAL A 454 18.29 -27.57 -0.65
N ALA A 455 17.17 -28.09 -1.15
CA ALA A 455 17.12 -29.45 -1.68
C ALA A 455 17.73 -29.60 -3.09
N SER A 456 18.10 -28.51 -3.76
CA SER A 456 18.72 -28.53 -5.09
C SER A 456 20.24 -28.73 -5.02
N ASP A 457 20.76 -29.63 -5.86
CA ASP A 457 22.20 -29.94 -5.95
C ASP A 457 22.99 -28.90 -6.76
N ARG A 458 22.31 -28.12 -7.62
CA ARG A 458 22.95 -27.16 -8.54
C ARG A 458 22.30 -25.77 -8.43
N PRO A 459 22.38 -25.10 -7.27
CA PRO A 459 21.78 -23.79 -7.13
C PRO A 459 22.54 -22.73 -7.93
N VAL A 460 21.80 -21.81 -8.55
CA VAL A 460 22.36 -20.59 -9.13
C VAL A 460 22.38 -19.45 -8.11
N TYR A 461 23.13 -18.39 -8.36
CA TYR A 461 23.01 -17.12 -7.64
C TYR A 461 22.61 -16.00 -8.61
N VAL A 462 21.58 -15.23 -8.26
CA VAL A 462 21.05 -14.16 -9.11
C VAL A 462 21.11 -12.81 -8.38
N THR A 463 21.79 -11.84 -8.99
CA THR A 463 21.91 -10.45 -8.52
C THR A 463 21.30 -9.48 -9.57
N PHE A 464 20.97 -8.25 -9.18
CA PHE A 464 20.45 -7.15 -10.00
C PHE A 464 21.21 -5.84 -9.74
N GLN A 465 22.24 -5.56 -10.52
CA GLN A 465 23.04 -4.33 -10.39
C GLN A 465 23.62 -4.07 -8.98
N GLU A 466 23.91 -5.11 -8.17
CA GLU A 466 24.58 -4.95 -6.88
C GLU A 466 26.09 -5.30 -6.95
N PRO A 467 26.97 -4.37 -7.38
CA PRO A 467 28.40 -4.64 -7.45
C PRO A 467 29.02 -4.96 -6.08
N HIS A 468 28.36 -4.60 -4.99
CA HIS A 468 28.77 -4.96 -3.64
C HIS A 468 28.55 -6.44 -3.34
N LEU A 469 27.40 -7.00 -3.76
CA LEU A 469 27.10 -8.42 -3.60
C LEU A 469 27.96 -9.26 -4.55
N ASP A 470 28.14 -8.82 -5.79
CA ASP A 470 29.03 -9.50 -6.74
C ASP A 470 30.47 -9.59 -6.20
N ARG A 471 30.95 -8.53 -5.52
CA ARG A 471 32.27 -8.52 -4.86
C ARG A 471 32.36 -9.37 -3.62
N LEU A 472 31.23 -9.77 -3.02
CA LEU A 472 31.18 -10.76 -1.95
C LEU A 472 31.21 -12.18 -2.52
N LEU A 473 30.43 -12.43 -3.59
CA LEU A 473 30.27 -13.76 -4.19
C LEU A 473 31.56 -14.29 -4.81
N ARG A 474 32.22 -13.50 -5.67
CA ARG A 474 33.45 -13.94 -6.39
C ARG A 474 34.56 -14.45 -5.45
N PRO A 475 35.00 -13.69 -4.42
CA PRO A 475 36.04 -14.18 -3.51
C PRO A 475 35.53 -15.29 -2.59
N SER A 476 34.23 -15.36 -2.28
CA SER A 476 33.66 -16.48 -1.52
C SER A 476 33.77 -17.79 -2.29
N PHE A 477 33.40 -17.80 -3.57
CA PHE A 477 33.54 -18.99 -4.42
C PHE A 477 35.01 -19.38 -4.62
N ALA A 478 35.90 -18.40 -4.80
CA ALA A 478 37.34 -18.67 -4.91
C ALA A 478 37.91 -19.29 -3.62
N ALA A 479 37.51 -18.80 -2.45
CA ALA A 479 37.95 -19.34 -1.16
C ALA A 479 37.43 -20.76 -0.87
N LEU A 480 36.30 -21.13 -1.47
CA LEU A 480 35.70 -22.47 -1.39
C LEU A 480 36.17 -23.38 -2.53
N GLU A 481 37.10 -22.92 -3.38
CA GLU A 481 37.60 -23.65 -4.56
C GLU A 481 36.48 -24.07 -5.54
N VAL A 482 35.41 -23.27 -5.63
CA VAL A 482 34.26 -23.51 -6.51
C VAL A 482 34.43 -22.73 -7.81
N SER A 483 34.48 -23.44 -8.94
CA SER A 483 34.40 -22.83 -10.26
C SER A 483 32.95 -22.58 -10.66
N TYR A 484 32.68 -21.53 -11.42
CA TYR A 484 31.35 -21.15 -11.88
C TYR A 484 31.45 -20.43 -13.23
N ARG A 485 30.30 -20.22 -13.88
CA ARG A 485 30.14 -19.34 -15.03
C ARG A 485 29.31 -18.12 -14.66
N GLU A 486 29.55 -17.01 -15.34
CA GLU A 486 28.76 -15.78 -15.19
C GLU A 486 28.03 -15.48 -16.49
N GLN A 487 26.77 -15.04 -16.39
CA GLN A 487 26.00 -14.51 -17.50
C GLN A 487 25.29 -13.23 -17.08
N ASP A 488 25.49 -12.16 -17.85
CA ASP A 488 24.73 -10.92 -17.71
C ASP A 488 23.48 -10.98 -18.60
N ILE A 489 22.32 -10.66 -18.01
CA ILE A 489 21.02 -10.58 -18.70
C ILE A 489 20.41 -9.21 -18.37
N GLY A 490 20.83 -8.20 -19.13
CA GLY A 490 20.48 -6.81 -18.84
C GLY A 490 21.00 -6.39 -17.46
N PRO A 491 20.12 -6.00 -16.50
CA PRO A 491 20.52 -5.64 -15.15
C PRO A 491 20.83 -6.86 -14.25
N TYR A 492 20.42 -8.07 -14.66
CA TYR A 492 20.67 -9.28 -13.90
C TYR A 492 22.07 -9.81 -14.16
N ARG A 493 22.68 -10.38 -13.12
CA ARG A 493 23.87 -11.22 -13.22
C ARG A 493 23.58 -12.56 -12.58
N VAL A 494 23.87 -13.63 -13.32
CA VAL A 494 23.67 -15.01 -12.88
C VAL A 494 25.02 -15.70 -12.75
N PHE A 495 25.30 -16.22 -11.56
CA PHE A 495 26.38 -17.17 -11.32
C PHE A 495 25.79 -18.58 -11.36
N TYR A 496 26.20 -19.39 -12.33
CA TYR A 496 25.63 -20.72 -12.62
C TYR A 496 26.73 -21.75 -12.90
N ASP A 497 26.36 -23.02 -13.06
CA ASP A 497 27.30 -24.13 -13.24
C ASP A 497 28.40 -24.17 -12.16
N LEU A 498 28.01 -23.96 -10.90
CA LEU A 498 28.91 -24.11 -9.76
C LEU A 498 29.41 -25.56 -9.68
N SER A 499 30.72 -25.76 -9.52
CA SER A 499 31.34 -27.09 -9.42
C SER A 499 30.98 -27.84 -8.13
N ALA A 500 30.53 -27.11 -7.11
CA ALA A 500 29.98 -27.66 -5.88
C ALA A 500 28.87 -26.74 -5.37
N LYS A 501 27.91 -27.31 -4.65
CA LYS A 501 26.85 -26.55 -3.99
C LYS A 501 27.46 -25.64 -2.92
N VAL A 502 27.08 -24.36 -2.97
CA VAL A 502 27.41 -23.35 -1.95
C VAL A 502 26.10 -22.79 -1.42
N GLU A 503 25.97 -22.75 -0.10
CA GLU A 503 24.85 -22.13 0.60
C GLU A 503 25.23 -20.73 1.11
N PRO A 504 24.28 -19.80 1.26
CA PRO A 504 24.58 -18.42 1.68
C PRO A 504 25.34 -18.27 3.00
N TRP A 505 25.23 -19.24 3.92
CA TRP A 505 25.96 -19.24 5.20
C TRP A 505 27.43 -19.66 5.07
N GLN A 506 27.82 -20.28 3.95
CA GLN A 506 29.20 -20.67 3.63
C GLN A 506 30.00 -19.54 2.96
N LEU A 507 29.32 -18.49 2.49
CA LEU A 507 29.96 -17.31 1.94
C LEU A 507 30.75 -16.56 3.02
N GLN A 508 31.66 -15.68 2.59
CA GLN A 508 32.37 -14.78 3.50
C GLN A 508 31.38 -14.04 4.42
N PRO A 509 31.71 -13.82 5.71
CA PRO A 509 30.75 -13.28 6.67
C PRO A 509 30.17 -11.92 6.28
N TYR A 510 28.85 -11.76 6.42
CA TYR A 510 28.17 -10.47 6.27
C TYR A 510 27.09 -10.25 7.34
N PRO A 511 26.72 -8.99 7.65
CA PRO A 511 25.80 -8.71 8.74
C PRO A 511 24.42 -9.36 8.54
N GLY A 512 23.99 -10.15 9.52
CA GLY A 512 22.69 -10.81 9.50
C GLY A 512 22.62 -12.06 8.63
N GLN A 513 23.75 -12.55 8.08
CA GLN A 513 23.85 -13.76 7.27
C GLN A 513 23.02 -14.94 7.82
N PRO A 514 22.35 -15.73 6.96
CA PRO A 514 21.64 -16.93 7.39
C PRO A 514 22.53 -17.85 8.24
N ALA A 515 21.96 -18.43 9.29
CA ALA A 515 22.67 -19.41 10.09
C ALA A 515 22.72 -20.76 9.35
N PRO A 516 23.75 -21.59 9.59
CA PRO A 516 23.74 -22.97 9.14
C PRO A 516 22.51 -23.71 9.71
N PRO A 517 21.95 -24.69 8.98
CA PRO A 517 20.90 -25.53 9.53
C PRO A 517 21.40 -26.18 10.82
N ARG A 518 20.62 -26.07 11.91
CA ARG A 518 20.94 -26.79 13.15
C ARG A 518 20.84 -28.28 12.85
N GLU A 519 21.93 -29.02 13.07
CA GLU A 519 21.87 -30.48 13.11
C GLU A 519 20.79 -30.86 14.13
N VAL A 520 19.73 -31.52 13.66
CA VAL A 520 18.79 -32.18 14.55
C VAL A 520 19.57 -33.35 15.13
N SER A 521 20.12 -33.17 16.33
CA SER A 521 20.63 -34.28 17.12
C SER A 521 19.46 -35.22 17.37
N HIS A 522 19.43 -36.33 16.64
CA HIS A 522 18.66 -37.50 17.02
C HIS A 522 19.36 -38.13 18.22
N ASP A 523 19.09 -37.60 19.42
CA ASP A 523 19.34 -38.29 20.69
C ASP A 523 18.01 -38.55 21.40
#